data_AF-A0A2D6E2H1-F1
#
_entry.id   AF-A0A2D6E2H1-F1
#
_cell.length_a   1.000
_cell.length_b   1.000
_cell.length_c   1.000
_cell.angle_alpha   90.00
_cell.angle_beta   90.00
_cell.angle_gamma   90.00
#
_symmetry.space_group_name_H-M   'P 1'
#
loop_
_entity.id
_entity.type
_entity.pdbx_description
1 polymer ?
#
loop_
_entity_poly.entity_id
_entity_poly.type
_entity_poly.pdbx_seq_one_letter_code
_entity_poly.pdbx_strand_id
1 'polypeptide(L)'
;MADTWTIEELKDLTSTVSSETIEYRGKDVTIQWCELTEAEEPKTELPDDSMTDDEKQEVYQTIGNTKVRAMMAKADGMNPEEALGLHDAWEDLPTTLRYQISAKVLGANTPDF
;
A
#
# COMPACT_ATOMS: atom_id res chain seq x y z
N MET A 1 12.93 -27.47 -10.31
CA MET A 1 12.98 -26.05 -9.90
C MET A 1 12.36 -25.99 -8.51
N ALA A 2 13.02 -25.37 -7.54
CA ALA A 2 12.48 -25.27 -6.20
C ALA A 2 11.29 -24.31 -6.26
N ASP A 3 10.08 -24.84 -6.11
CA ASP A 3 8.81 -24.10 -6.18
C ASP A 3 8.51 -23.40 -4.84
N THR A 4 9.56 -22.93 -4.16
CA THR A 4 9.50 -22.44 -2.78
C THR A 4 10.53 -21.33 -2.62
N TRP A 5 10.06 -20.21 -2.09
CA TRP A 5 10.88 -19.05 -1.75
C TRP A 5 11.98 -19.42 -0.76
N THR A 6 13.17 -18.88 -0.99
CA THR A 6 14.25 -18.86 -0.01
C THR A 6 14.08 -17.69 0.96
N ILE A 7 14.71 -17.77 2.13
CA ILE A 7 14.68 -16.68 3.12
C ILE A 7 15.30 -15.39 2.56
N GLU A 8 16.35 -15.49 1.73
CA GLU A 8 16.95 -14.31 1.11
C GLU A 8 16.00 -13.66 0.11
N GLU A 9 15.32 -14.44 -0.74
CA GLU A 9 14.32 -13.90 -1.67
C GLU A 9 13.15 -13.23 -0.92
N LEU A 10 12.71 -13.78 0.23
CA LEU A 10 11.67 -13.16 1.05
C LEU A 10 12.13 -11.86 1.69
N LYS A 11 13.39 -11.77 2.13
CA LYS A 11 13.96 -10.54 2.68
C LYS A 11 14.07 -9.47 1.60
N ASP A 12 14.46 -9.87 0.39
CA ASP A 12 14.61 -8.97 -0.75
C ASP A 12 13.29 -8.30 -1.17
N LEU A 13 12.12 -8.88 -0.83
CA LEU A 13 10.83 -8.22 -1.05
C LEU A 13 10.72 -6.88 -0.29
N THR A 14 11.39 -6.76 0.85
CA THR A 14 11.42 -5.52 1.65
C THR A 14 12.50 -4.53 1.19
N SER A 15 13.27 -4.87 0.15
CA SER A 15 14.30 -4.01 -0.44
C SER A 15 14.18 -3.88 -1.95
N THR A 16 13.07 -4.38 -2.53
CA THR A 16 12.76 -4.31 -3.94
C THR A 16 11.50 -3.48 -4.16
N VAL A 17 11.59 -2.49 -5.04
CA VAL A 17 10.43 -1.72 -5.48
C VAL A 17 9.60 -2.55 -6.45
N SER A 18 8.33 -2.73 -6.12
CA SER A 18 7.31 -3.23 -7.03
C SER A 18 6.59 -2.06 -7.68
N SER A 19 6.18 -2.21 -8.93
CA SER A 19 5.40 -1.20 -9.64
C SER A 19 4.38 -1.84 -10.57
N GLU A 20 3.28 -1.12 -10.80
CA GLU A 20 2.22 -1.51 -11.73
C GLU A 20 1.56 -0.25 -12.29
N THR A 21 1.03 -0.34 -13.51
CA THR A 21 0.17 0.71 -14.07
C THR A 21 -1.28 0.27 -13.96
N ILE A 22 -2.10 1.10 -13.33
CA ILE A 22 -3.55 0.93 -13.27
C ILE A 22 -4.24 1.93 -14.21
N GLU A 23 -5.33 1.51 -14.86
CA GLU A 23 -6.19 2.43 -15.60
C GLU A 23 -7.19 3.08 -14.63
N TYR A 24 -7.25 4.41 -14.60
CA TYR A 24 -8.23 5.17 -13.84
C TYR A 24 -8.90 6.21 -14.75
N ARG A 25 -10.18 6.01 -15.04
CA ARG A 25 -10.99 6.90 -15.89
C ARG A 25 -10.36 7.13 -17.27
N GLY A 26 -9.87 6.06 -17.90
CA GLY A 26 -9.26 6.07 -19.22
C GLY A 26 -7.88 6.74 -19.28
N LYS A 27 -7.20 6.87 -18.13
CA LYS A 27 -5.80 7.31 -18.04
C LYS A 27 -5.00 6.36 -17.18
N ASP A 28 -3.76 6.16 -17.59
CA ASP A 28 -2.81 5.34 -16.86
C ASP A 28 -2.27 6.08 -15.63
N VAL A 29 -2.24 5.38 -14.50
CA VAL A 29 -1.60 5.81 -13.26
C VAL A 29 -0.59 4.75 -12.87
N THR A 30 0.69 5.10 -12.93
CA THR A 30 1.77 4.23 -12.44
C THR A 30 1.88 4.38 -10.94
N ILE A 31 1.85 3.25 -10.24
CA ILE A 31 2.05 3.16 -8.80
C ILE A 31 3.29 2.34 -8.50
N GLN A 32 3.95 2.64 -7.39
CA GLN A 32 5.05 1.84 -6.87
C GLN A 32 4.94 1.70 -5.36
N TRP A 33 5.40 0.56 -4.85
CA TRP A 33 5.38 0.21 -3.44
C TRP A 33 6.52 -0.75 -3.10
N CYS A 34 6.90 -0.77 -1.84
CA CYS A 34 7.90 -1.71 -1.32
C CYS A 34 7.38 -2.26 0.01
N GLU A 35 7.55 -3.56 0.23
CA GLU A 35 7.14 -4.21 1.48
C GLU A 35 7.87 -3.61 2.69
N LEU A 36 7.15 -3.50 3.79
CA LEU A 36 7.70 -2.99 5.05
C LEU A 36 8.24 -4.15 5.87
N THR A 37 9.39 -3.94 6.48
CA THR A 37 9.79 -4.73 7.64
C THR A 37 8.94 -4.33 8.85
N GLU A 38 8.91 -5.17 9.89
CA GLU A 38 8.23 -4.87 11.16
C GLU A 38 8.68 -3.52 11.75
N ALA A 39 9.95 -3.18 11.63
CA ALA A 39 10.50 -1.92 12.16
C ALA A 39 10.05 -0.68 11.38
N GLU A 40 9.62 -0.85 10.12
CA GLU A 40 9.14 0.22 9.24
C GLU A 40 7.62 0.37 9.28
N GLU A 41 6.89 -0.59 9.87
CA GLU A 41 5.44 -0.49 9.97
C GLU A 41 5.02 0.76 10.77
N PRO A 42 4.03 1.53 10.28
CA PRO A 42 3.53 2.68 11.00
C PRO A 42 2.89 2.22 12.31
N LYS A 43 3.26 2.88 13.41
CA LYS A 43 2.69 2.59 14.72
C LYS A 43 1.28 3.16 14.79
N THR A 44 0.29 2.30 14.65
CA THR A 44 -1.13 2.64 14.73
C THR A 44 -1.74 2.09 16.00
N GLU A 45 -2.68 2.82 16.60
CA GLU A 45 -3.47 2.32 17.72
C GLU A 45 -4.46 1.26 17.22
N LEU A 46 -4.52 0.14 17.92
CA LEU A 46 -5.51 -0.90 17.66
C LEU A 46 -6.85 -0.48 18.30
N PRO A 47 -7.97 -0.90 17.71
CA PRO A 47 -9.28 -0.60 18.28
C PRO A 47 -9.43 -1.17 19.69
N ASP A 48 -10.06 -0.41 20.56
CA ASP A 48 -10.40 -0.83 21.93
C ASP A 48 -11.71 -1.65 21.95
N ASP A 49 -11.84 -2.54 22.93
CA ASP A 49 -13.02 -3.41 23.07
C ASP A 49 -14.31 -2.62 23.31
N SER A 50 -14.22 -1.42 23.87
CA SER A 50 -15.36 -0.52 24.11
C SER A 50 -15.89 0.18 22.85
N MET A 51 -15.15 0.17 21.74
CA MET A 51 -15.58 0.77 20.47
C MET A 51 -16.69 -0.06 19.83
N THR A 52 -17.62 0.62 19.17
CA THR A 52 -18.64 0.00 18.31
C THR A 52 -18.02 -0.65 17.08
N ASP A 53 -18.73 -1.58 16.45
CA ASP A 53 -18.23 -2.26 15.25
C ASP A 53 -17.90 -1.28 14.10
N ASP A 54 -18.69 -0.22 13.95
CA ASP A 54 -18.46 0.83 12.95
C ASP A 54 -17.16 1.61 13.26
N GLU A 55 -16.95 2.03 14.51
CA GLU A 55 -15.72 2.70 14.93
C GLU A 55 -14.49 1.80 14.77
N LYS A 56 -14.61 0.50 15.11
CA LYS A 56 -13.55 -0.49 14.90
C LYS A 56 -13.20 -0.59 13.42
N GLN A 57 -14.21 -0.61 12.55
CA GLN A 57 -14.01 -0.68 11.11
C GLN A 57 -13.28 0.56 10.59
N GLU A 58 -13.61 1.76 11.05
CA GLU A 58 -12.92 3.00 10.69
C GLU A 58 -11.45 2.99 11.12
N VAL A 59 -11.15 2.50 12.33
CA VAL A 59 -9.76 2.33 12.79
C VAL A 59 -9.01 1.37 11.89
N TYR A 60 -9.55 0.19 11.56
CA TYR A 60 -8.90 -0.76 10.67
C TYR A 60 -8.68 -0.20 9.26
N GLN A 61 -9.64 0.56 8.71
CA GLN A 61 -9.46 1.26 7.44
C GLN A 61 -8.31 2.27 7.51
N THR A 62 -8.20 3.00 8.62
CA THR A 62 -7.12 3.96 8.87
C THR A 62 -5.76 3.26 8.92
N ILE A 63 -5.67 2.11 9.60
CA ILE A 63 -4.46 1.28 9.65
C ILE A 63 -4.03 0.86 8.23
N GLY A 64 -4.96 0.28 7.46
CA GLY A 64 -4.69 -0.15 6.08
C GLY A 64 -4.20 0.99 5.18
N ASN A 65 -4.88 2.14 5.23
CA ASN A 65 -4.49 3.33 4.47
C ASN A 65 -3.10 3.84 4.88
N THR A 66 -2.80 3.87 6.19
CA THR A 66 -1.51 4.34 6.69
C THR A 66 -0.38 3.42 6.25
N LYS A 67 -0.62 2.10 6.27
CA LYS A 67 0.34 1.10 5.78
C LYS A 67 0.63 1.27 4.28
N VAL A 68 -0.42 1.40 3.45
CA VAL A 68 -0.26 1.62 2.00
C VAL A 68 0.55 2.89 1.71
N ARG A 69 0.26 3.99 2.42
CA ARG A 69 1.04 5.24 2.28
C ARG A 69 2.51 5.04 2.63
N ALA A 70 2.82 4.32 3.71
CA ALA A 70 4.19 4.04 4.11
C ALA A 70 4.95 3.19 3.08
N MET A 71 4.30 2.17 2.50
CA MET A 71 4.87 1.35 1.43
C MET A 71 5.20 2.16 0.17
N MET A 72 4.31 3.07 -0.23
CA MET A 72 4.56 3.98 -1.36
C MET A 72 5.67 5.00 -1.04
N ALA A 73 5.66 5.59 0.15
CA ALA A 73 6.69 6.55 0.56
C ALA A 73 8.09 5.91 0.57
N LYS A 74 8.19 4.66 1.05
CA LYS A 74 9.43 3.88 0.98
C LYS A 74 9.87 3.66 -0.46
N ALA A 75 8.96 3.21 -1.34
CA ALA A 75 9.26 2.98 -2.75
C ALA A 75 9.70 4.26 -3.47
N ASP A 76 9.00 5.37 -3.27
CA ASP A 76 9.35 6.68 -3.84
C ASP A 76 10.73 7.13 -3.36
N GLY A 77 11.09 6.87 -2.09
CA GLY A 77 12.44 7.14 -1.58
C GLY A 77 13.54 6.27 -2.21
N MET A 78 13.21 5.04 -2.62
CA MET A 78 14.14 4.12 -3.28
C MET A 78 14.23 4.34 -4.80
N ASN A 79 13.15 4.82 -5.42
CA ASN A 79 13.04 5.05 -6.86
C ASN A 79 12.37 6.42 -7.14
N PRO A 80 13.07 7.54 -6.86
CA PRO A 80 12.48 8.87 -6.94
C PRO A 80 12.25 9.37 -8.38
N GLU A 81 12.94 8.81 -9.37
CA GLU A 81 12.82 9.24 -10.77
C GLU A 81 11.49 8.82 -11.41
N GLU A 82 10.93 7.69 -10.95
CA GLU A 82 9.65 7.15 -11.44
C GLU A 82 8.48 7.45 -10.47
N ALA A 83 8.76 8.13 -9.35
CA ALA A 83 7.78 8.47 -8.32
C ALA A 83 6.79 9.53 -8.79
N LEU A 84 5.49 9.22 -8.66
CA LEU A 84 4.41 10.21 -8.82
C LEU A 84 4.12 11.01 -7.55
N GLY A 85 4.69 10.64 -6.40
CA GLY A 85 4.43 11.32 -5.12
C GLY A 85 3.00 11.14 -4.63
N LEU A 86 2.33 10.03 -4.98
CA LEU A 86 0.92 9.80 -4.62
C LEU A 86 0.69 9.76 -3.11
N HIS A 87 1.71 9.37 -2.34
CA HIS A 87 1.65 9.33 -0.89
C HIS A 87 1.55 10.72 -0.23
N ASP A 88 2.11 11.75 -0.88
CA ASP A 88 2.06 13.15 -0.43
C ASP A 88 0.67 13.77 -0.65
N ALA A 89 0.02 13.42 -1.78
CA ALA A 89 -1.30 13.93 -2.15
C ALA A 89 -2.46 13.00 -1.71
N TRP A 90 -2.19 11.98 -0.88
CA TRP A 90 -3.11 10.87 -0.64
C TRP A 90 -4.52 11.31 -0.22
N GLU A 91 -4.63 12.29 0.66
CA GLU A 91 -5.91 12.75 1.21
C GLU A 91 -6.76 13.50 0.17
N ASP A 92 -6.12 14.10 -0.84
CA ASP A 92 -6.76 14.80 -1.94
C ASP A 92 -7.13 13.86 -3.10
N LEU A 93 -6.68 12.61 -3.09
CA LEU A 93 -7.01 11.64 -4.12
C LEU A 93 -8.46 11.16 -4.00
N PRO A 94 -9.14 10.90 -5.15
CA PRO A 94 -10.45 10.28 -5.16
C PRO A 94 -10.47 8.99 -4.34
N THR A 95 -11.48 8.81 -3.49
CA THR A 95 -11.63 7.62 -2.63
C THR A 95 -11.62 6.32 -3.44
N THR A 96 -12.20 6.31 -4.64
CA THR A 96 -12.20 5.15 -5.53
C THR A 96 -10.81 4.81 -6.08
N LEU A 97 -9.99 5.82 -6.37
CA LEU A 97 -8.60 5.62 -6.77
C LEU A 97 -7.78 5.07 -5.60
N ARG A 98 -7.92 5.67 -4.40
CA ARG A 98 -7.27 5.15 -3.19
C ARG A 98 -7.61 3.69 -2.93
N TYR A 99 -8.87 3.31 -3.10
CA TYR A 99 -9.30 1.92 -2.97
C TYR A 99 -8.60 0.99 -3.98
N GLN A 100 -8.55 1.37 -5.26
CA GLN A 100 -7.84 0.59 -6.29
C GLN A 100 -6.35 0.43 -5.95
N ILE A 101 -5.68 1.52 -5.57
CA ILE A 101 -4.26 1.51 -5.19
C ILE A 101 -4.05 0.61 -3.97
N SER A 102 -4.83 0.78 -2.90
CA SER A 102 -4.71 -0.04 -1.69
C SER A 102 -4.94 -1.52 -1.99
N ALA A 103 -5.91 -1.86 -2.83
CA ALA A 103 -6.17 -3.23 -3.22
C ALA A 103 -4.98 -3.84 -4.00
N LYS A 104 -4.39 -3.09 -4.94
CA LYS A 104 -3.17 -3.54 -5.65
C LYS A 104 -1.99 -3.73 -4.70
N VAL A 105 -1.68 -2.72 -3.89
CA VAL A 105 -0.53 -2.73 -2.98
C VAL A 105 -0.65 -3.85 -1.94
N LEU A 106 -1.85 -4.12 -1.43
CA LEU A 106 -2.08 -5.18 -0.44
C LEU A 106 -2.34 -6.57 -1.07
N GLY A 107 -2.24 -6.71 -2.40
CA GLY A 107 -2.46 -7.97 -3.10
C GLY A 107 -3.90 -8.48 -3.04
N ALA A 108 -4.88 -7.61 -2.82
CA ALA A 108 -6.30 -7.94 -2.92
C ALA A 108 -6.75 -7.93 -4.39
N ASN A 109 -7.69 -8.81 -4.75
CA ASN A 109 -8.31 -8.76 -6.08
C ASN A 109 -9.01 -7.42 -6.27
N THR A 110 -8.49 -6.57 -7.17
CA THR A 110 -9.13 -5.32 -7.59
C THR A 110 -10.33 -5.62 -8.51
N PRO A 111 -11.51 -5.06 -8.25
CA PRO A 111 -12.56 -4.95 -9.26
C PRO A 111 -12.13 -3.95 -10.35
N ASP A 112 -12.36 -4.27 -11.62
CA ASP A 112 -12.25 -3.29 -12.71
C ASP A 112 -13.43 -2.30 -12.62
N PHE A 113 -13.14 -0.99 -12.58
CA PHE A 113 -14.15 0.09 -12.47
C PHE A 113 -14.10 1.04 -13.67
#